data_AF-A0A7J8X1Q2-F1
#
_entry.id   AF-A0A7J8X1Q2-F1
#
_cell.length_a   1.000
_cell.length_b   1.000
_cell.length_c   1.000
_cell.angle_alpha   90.00
_cell.angle_beta   90.00
_cell.angle_gamma   90.00
#
_symmetry.space_group_name_H-M   'P 1'
#
loop_
_entity.id
_entity.type
_entity.pdbx_description
1 polymer ?
#
loop_
_entity_poly.entity_id
_entity_poly.type
_entity_poly.pdbx_seq_one_letter_code
_entity_poly.pdbx_strand_id
1 'polypeptide(L)'
;MGIGLLCSCASMVASAFVECTRRKIAIKEGFFDEPHAVVHMSALWVLLFYVLAGLSEAFNVIALIEFCYSNLPKAMSTIAASVHGLGGFIGNLVASLITSMVDNVTKKGGESWVSSNMNKGHYDYYY
;
A
#
# COMPACT_ATOMS: atom_id res chain seq x y z
N MET A 1 2.67 3.25 -18.64
CA MET A 1 3.34 3.30 -17.32
C MET A 1 2.98 4.56 -16.53
N GLY A 2 3.10 5.78 -17.11
CA GLY A 2 2.87 7.04 -16.38
C GLY A 2 1.50 7.15 -15.67
N ILE A 3 0.40 6.77 -16.34
CA ILE A 3 -0.94 6.80 -15.74
C ILE A 3 -1.05 5.82 -14.55
N GLY A 4 -0.46 4.62 -14.68
CA GLY A 4 -0.42 3.64 -13.58
C GLY A 4 0.33 4.16 -12.35
N LEU A 5 1.46 4.84 -12.56
CA LEU A 5 2.21 5.49 -11.48
C LEU A 5 1.42 6.63 -10.82
N LEU A 6 0.75 7.48 -11.60
CA LEU A 6 -0.10 8.54 -11.06
C LEU A 6 -1.27 7.98 -10.23
N CYS A 7 -1.92 6.92 -10.71
CA CYS A 7 -2.97 6.23 -9.97
C CYS A 7 -2.43 5.61 -8.67
N SER A 8 -1.22 5.07 -8.67
CA SER A 8 -0.56 4.54 -7.47
C SER A 8 -0.23 5.65 -6.46
N CYS A 9 0.25 6.81 -6.90
CA CYS A 9 0.43 7.95 -6.00
C CYS A 9 -0.90 8.42 -5.41
N ALA A 10 -1.95 8.50 -6.23
CA ALA A 10 -3.28 8.88 -5.78
C ALA A 10 -3.88 7.87 -4.79
N SER A 11 -3.64 6.57 -4.97
CA SER A 11 -4.11 5.54 -4.03
C SER A 11 -3.41 5.68 -2.68
N MET A 12 -2.09 5.90 -2.65
CA MET A 12 -1.35 6.13 -1.40
C MET A 12 -1.89 7.35 -0.63
N VAL A 13 -2.14 8.47 -1.31
CA VAL A 13 -2.73 9.66 -0.69
C VAL A 13 -4.14 9.37 -0.14
N ALA A 14 -4.96 8.63 -0.88
CA ALA A 14 -6.28 8.22 -0.40
C ALA A 14 -6.18 7.34 0.85
N SER A 15 -5.23 6.41 0.90
CA SER A 15 -4.98 5.55 2.05
C SER A 15 -4.56 6.36 3.29
N ALA A 16 -3.59 7.26 3.14
CA ALA A 16 -3.14 8.13 4.22
C ALA A 16 -4.29 8.98 4.79
N PHE A 17 -5.17 9.50 3.92
CA PHE A 17 -6.33 10.29 4.33
C PHE A 17 -7.38 9.47 5.09
N VAL A 18 -7.68 8.26 4.61
CA VAL A 18 -8.60 7.32 5.27
C VAL A 18 -8.06 6.95 6.65
N GLU A 19 -6.77 6.64 6.75
CA GLU A 19 -6.14 6.24 8.01
C GLU A 19 -6.06 7.40 9.02
N CYS A 20 -5.73 8.61 8.56
CA CYS A 20 -5.81 9.82 9.39
C CYS A 20 -7.22 10.03 9.97
N THR A 21 -8.25 9.78 9.17
CA THR A 21 -9.64 9.94 9.60
C THR A 21 -10.05 8.84 10.57
N ARG A 22 -9.74 7.57 10.27
CA ARG A 22 -9.99 6.43 11.15
C ARG A 22 -9.35 6.63 12.53
N ARG A 23 -8.08 7.04 12.55
CA ARG A 23 -7.31 7.30 13.77
C ARG A 23 -7.92 8.42 14.60
N LYS A 24 -8.36 9.53 13.97
CA LYS A 24 -9.05 10.63 14.68
C LYS A 24 -10.34 10.18 15.34
N ILE A 25 -11.09 9.26 14.72
CA ILE A 25 -12.34 8.72 15.29
C ILE A 25 -12.01 7.78 16.46
N ALA A 26 -11.05 6.87 16.30
CA ALA A 26 -10.62 5.95 17.35
C ALA A 26 -10.14 6.68 18.63
N ILE A 27 -9.39 7.78 18.48
CA ILE A 27 -8.95 8.61 19.61
C ILE A 27 -10.13 9.30 20.31
N LYS A 28 -11.11 9.79 19.54
CA LYS A 28 -12.31 10.45 20.10
C LYS A 28 -13.22 9.49 20.85
N GLU A 29 -13.30 8.24 20.43
CA GLU A 29 -14.12 7.21 21.07
C GLU A 29 -13.42 6.57 22.28
N GLY A 30 -12.17 6.94 22.58
CA GLY A 30 -11.43 6.45 23.75
C GLY A 30 -10.79 5.07 23.57
N PHE A 31 -10.81 4.52 22.36
CA PHE A 31 -10.28 3.19 22.03
C PHE A 31 -8.75 3.14 21.85
N PHE A 32 -8.02 4.00 22.56
CA PHE A 32 -6.57 4.15 22.42
C PHE A 32 -5.79 2.87 22.77
N ASP A 33 -6.25 2.12 23.78
CA ASP A 33 -5.59 0.89 24.25
C ASP A 33 -6.21 -0.40 23.69
N GLU A 34 -7.34 -0.35 22.99
CA GLU A 34 -8.02 -1.54 22.45
C GLU A 34 -7.66 -1.77 20.97
N PRO A 35 -6.85 -2.78 20.63
CA PRO A 35 -6.42 -3.03 19.25
C PRO A 35 -7.54 -3.48 18.31
N HIS A 36 -8.63 -4.01 18.88
CA HIS A 36 -9.75 -4.62 18.15
C HIS A 36 -11.05 -3.82 18.28
N ALA A 37 -11.00 -2.62 18.83
CA ALA A 37 -12.17 -1.78 18.94
C ALA A 37 -12.72 -1.45 17.56
N VAL A 38 -14.02 -1.69 17.39
CA VAL A 38 -14.72 -1.47 16.13
C VAL A 38 -15.02 0.02 16.02
N VAL A 39 -14.18 0.74 15.27
CA VAL A 39 -14.45 2.14 14.93
C VAL A 39 -15.70 2.21 14.06
N HIS A 40 -16.64 3.09 14.40
CA HIS A 40 -17.85 3.32 13.60
C HIS A 40 -17.52 4.05 12.28
N MET A 41 -16.87 3.35 11.35
CA MET A 41 -16.50 3.85 10.03
C MET A 41 -17.06 2.92 8.95
N SER A 42 -17.64 3.51 7.90
CA SER A 42 -18.14 2.72 6.78
C SER A 42 -16.98 2.11 5.99
N ALA A 43 -17.09 0.82 5.65
CA ALA A 43 -16.12 0.12 4.79
C ALA A 43 -15.97 0.77 3.40
N LEU A 44 -16.94 1.59 2.98
CA LEU A 44 -16.92 2.33 1.72
C LEU A 44 -15.75 3.34 1.62
N TRP A 45 -15.15 3.75 2.73
CA TRP A 45 -13.99 4.65 2.71
C TRP A 45 -12.74 3.99 2.13
N VAL A 46 -12.55 2.68 2.38
CA VAL A 46 -11.42 1.91 1.85
C VAL A 46 -11.63 1.54 0.38
N LEU A 47 -12.89 1.55 -0.09
CA LEU A 47 -13.24 1.25 -1.47
C LEU A 47 -12.50 2.16 -2.46
N LEU A 48 -12.39 3.46 -2.17
CA LEU A 48 -11.73 4.42 -3.05
C LEU A 48 -10.25 4.06 -3.26
N PHE A 49 -9.56 3.68 -2.18
CA PHE A 49 -8.18 3.20 -2.24
C PHE A 49 -8.06 1.95 -3.13
N TYR A 50 -8.90 0.93 -2.90
CA TYR A 50 -8.85 -0.32 -3.66
C TYR A 50 -9.13 -0.12 -5.15
N VAL A 51 -10.08 0.76 -5.50
CA VAL A 51 -10.38 1.08 -6.90
C VAL A 51 -9.17 1.73 -7.57
N LEU A 52 -8.55 2.73 -6.94
CA LEU A 52 -7.37 3.40 -7.49
C LEU A 52 -6.16 2.46 -7.60
N ALA A 53 -5.94 1.61 -6.60
CA ALA A 53 -4.89 0.61 -6.61
C ALA A 53 -5.09 -0.40 -7.76
N GLY A 54 -6.31 -0.91 -7.94
CA GLY A 54 -6.63 -1.82 -9.05
C GLY A 54 -6.44 -1.19 -10.42
N LEU A 55 -6.86 0.07 -10.61
CA LEU A 55 -6.58 0.80 -11.86
C LEU A 55 -5.07 0.95 -12.09
N SER A 56 -4.30 1.26 -11.05
CA SER A 56 -2.85 1.41 -11.14
C SER A 56 -2.17 0.14 -11.64
N GLU A 57 -2.58 -1.02 -11.12
CA GLU A 57 -2.05 -2.32 -11.48
C GLU A 57 -2.41 -2.69 -12.91
N ALA A 58 -3.69 -2.53 -13.29
CA ALA A 58 -4.16 -2.79 -14.64
C ALA A 58 -3.37 -1.99 -15.70
N PHE A 59 -3.18 -0.68 -15.47
CA PHE A 59 -2.43 0.17 -16.40
C PHE A 59 -0.94 -0.17 -16.45
N ASN A 60 -0.35 -0.64 -15.36
CA ASN A 60 1.05 -1.07 -15.34
C ASN A 60 1.25 -2.39 -16.09
N VAL A 61 0.35 -3.36 -15.93
CA VAL A 61 0.40 -4.64 -16.66
C VAL A 61 0.25 -4.42 -18.16
N ILE A 62 -0.74 -3.61 -18.59
CA ILE A 62 -0.93 -3.28 -20.01
C ILE A 62 0.33 -2.61 -20.57
N ALA A 63 0.91 -1.65 -19.84
CA ALA A 63 2.12 -0.97 -20.27
C ALA A 63 3.33 -1.90 -20.42
N LEU A 64 3.49 -2.87 -19.52
CA LEU A 64 4.57 -3.86 -19.60
C LEU A 64 4.42 -4.77 -20.82
N ILE A 65 3.19 -5.21 -21.11
CA ILE A 65 2.88 -6.05 -22.29
C ILE A 65 3.16 -5.28 -23.58
N GLU A 66 2.67 -4.04 -23.69
CA GLU A 66 2.92 -3.17 -24.85
C GLU A 66 4.42 -2.88 -25.05
N PHE A 67 5.16 -2.68 -23.95
CA PHE A 67 6.60 -2.49 -24.00
C PHE A 67 7.32 -3.73 -24.55
N CYS A 68 6.92 -4.92 -24.10
CA CYS A 68 7.46 -6.18 -24.60
C CYS A 68 7.13 -6.39 -26.08
N TYR A 69 5.91 -6.06 -26.53
CA TYR A 69 5.56 -6.16 -27.96
C TYR A 69 6.30 -5.15 -28.84
N SER A 70 6.63 -3.97 -28.32
CA SER A 70 7.31 -2.92 -29.07
C SER A 70 8.82 -3.17 -29.23
N ASN A 71 9.46 -3.83 -28.25
CA ASN A 71 10.92 -4.00 -28.20
C ASN A 71 11.40 -5.45 -28.38
N LEU A 72 10.53 -6.45 -28.24
CA LEU A 72 10.89 -7.87 -28.31
C LEU A 72 10.00 -8.63 -29.31
N PRO A 73 10.45 -9.80 -29.83
CA PRO A 73 9.63 -10.63 -30.70
C PRO A 73 8.32 -11.07 -30.01
N LYS A 74 7.21 -11.14 -30.76
CA LYS A 74 5.87 -11.54 -30.28
C LYS A 74 5.81 -12.83 -29.42
N ALA A 75 6.80 -13.71 -29.55
CA ALA A 75 6.93 -14.95 -28.77
C ALA A 75 7.34 -14.74 -27.29
N MET A 76 7.66 -13.52 -26.85
CA MET A 76 8.19 -13.25 -25.50
C MET A 76 7.14 -12.88 -24.43
N SER A 77 5.86 -13.18 -24.64
CA SER A 77 4.81 -12.93 -23.64
C SER A 77 5.10 -13.60 -22.29
N THR A 78 5.77 -14.76 -22.28
CA THR A 78 6.18 -15.47 -21.07
C THR A 78 7.24 -14.69 -20.29
N ILE A 79 8.16 -14.01 -20.97
CA ILE A 79 9.19 -13.18 -20.32
C ILE A 79 8.55 -11.96 -19.66
N ALA A 80 7.55 -11.33 -20.30
CA ALA A 80 6.80 -10.24 -19.69
C ALA A 80 6.14 -10.68 -18.37
N ALA A 81 5.49 -11.85 -18.37
CA ALA A 81 4.87 -12.42 -17.17
C ALA A 81 5.91 -12.77 -16.09
N SER A 82 7.05 -13.35 -16.46
CA SER A 82 8.14 -13.67 -15.53
C SER A 82 8.77 -12.42 -14.92
N VAL A 83 8.99 -11.36 -15.71
CA VAL A 83 9.50 -10.08 -15.22
C VAL A 83 8.51 -9.41 -14.28
N HIS A 84 7.21 -9.43 -14.60
CA HIS A 84 6.18 -8.93 -13.70
C HIS A 84 6.16 -9.67 -12.37
N GLY A 85 6.16 -11.01 -12.41
CA GLY A 85 6.17 -11.85 -11.21
C GLY A 85 7.43 -11.66 -10.36
N LEU A 86 8.60 -11.60 -11.00
CA LEU A 86 9.87 -11.35 -10.31
C LEU A 86 9.92 -9.94 -9.71
N GLY A 87 9.40 -8.93 -10.43
CA GLY A 87 9.26 -7.57 -9.93
C GLY A 87 8.37 -7.52 -8.69
N GLY A 88 7.25 -8.23 -8.69
CA GLY A 88 6.38 -8.38 -7.52
C GLY A 88 7.07 -9.05 -6.35
N PHE A 89 7.83 -10.12 -6.59
CA PHE A 89 8.62 -10.81 -5.55
C PHE A 89 9.65 -9.88 -4.90
N ILE A 90 10.45 -9.18 -5.72
CA ILE A 90 11.45 -8.21 -5.23
C ILE A 90 10.75 -7.08 -4.47
N GLY A 91 9.63 -6.57 -4.99
CA GLY A 91 8.83 -5.54 -4.33
C GLY A 91 8.37 -5.96 -2.93
N ASN A 92 7.90 -7.20 -2.76
CA ASN A 92 7.51 -7.73 -1.45
C ASN A 92 8.70 -7.90 -0.49
N LEU A 93 9.86 -8.32 -0.99
CA LEU A 93 11.09 -8.39 -0.18
C LEU A 93 11.49 -7.01 0.32
N VAL A 94 11.50 -6.01 -0.57
CA VAL A 94 11.83 -4.63 -0.21
C VAL A 94 10.80 -4.07 0.78
N ALA A 95 9.51 -4.31 0.57
CA ALA A 95 8.45 -3.89 1.49
C ALA A 95 8.66 -4.49 2.90
N SER A 96 8.99 -5.79 2.97
CA SER A 96 9.30 -6.47 4.25
C SER A 96 10.54 -5.90 4.94
N LEU A 97 11.58 -5.57 4.17
CA LEU A 97 12.78 -4.93 4.71
C LEU A 97 12.48 -3.52 5.25
N ILE A 98 11.69 -2.74 4.51
CA ILE A 98 11.28 -1.39 4.94
C ILE A 98 10.46 -1.47 6.22
N THR A 99 9.45 -2.33 6.30
CA THR A 99 8.62 -2.47 7.51
C THR A 99 9.44 -2.92 8.71
N SER A 100 10.34 -3.89 8.52
CA SER A 100 11.26 -4.34 9.58
C SER A 100 12.21 -3.25 10.05
N MET A 101 12.72 -2.43 9.13
CA MET A 101 13.61 -1.32 9.44
C MET A 101 12.88 -0.21 10.19
N VAL A 102 11.69 0.19 9.70
CA VAL A 102 10.82 1.18 10.36
C VAL A 102 10.47 0.70 11.77
N ASP A 103 10.10 -0.56 11.94
CA ASP A 103 9.80 -1.13 13.24
C ASP A 103 11.00 -1.07 14.19
N ASN A 104 12.18 -1.48 13.75
CA ASN A 104 13.39 -1.50 14.57
C ASN A 104 13.89 -0.09 14.93
N VAL A 105 13.79 0.88 14.01
CA VAL A 105 14.17 2.27 14.26
C VAL A 105 13.19 2.94 15.22
N THR A 106 11.89 2.74 15.01
CA THR A 106 10.85 3.44 15.80
C THR A 106 10.72 2.86 17.20
N LYS A 107 10.93 1.56 17.40
CA LYS A 107 10.96 0.92 18.72
C LYS A 107 11.97 1.52 19.70
N LYS A 108 13.04 2.17 19.21
CA LYS A 108 14.05 2.82 20.06
C LYS A 108 13.56 4.12 20.70
N GLY A 109 12.51 4.74 20.15
CA GLY A 109 11.95 6.01 20.64
C GLY A 109 10.63 5.88 21.40
N GLY A 110 10.09 4.67 21.57
CA GLY A 110 8.77 4.43 22.15
C GLY A 110 8.00 3.33 21.41
N GLU A 111 6.68 3.48 21.28
CA GLU A 111 5.86 2.55 20.48
C GLU A 111 6.17 2.67 18.98
N SER A 112 6.21 1.52 18.29
CA SER A 112 6.52 1.42 16.86
C SER A 112 5.45 2.08 15.99
N TRP A 113 5.84 2.67 14.86
CA TRP A 113 4.89 3.18 13.86
C TRP A 113 4.06 2.05 13.24
N VAL A 114 4.62 0.83 13.20
CA VAL A 114 3.96 -0.41 12.77
C VAL A 114 3.75 -1.31 14.01
N SER A 115 3.11 -0.75 15.05
CA SER A 115 2.81 -1.48 16.30
C SER A 115 1.71 -2.52 16.07
N SER A 116 1.73 -3.60 16.86
CA SER A 116 0.66 -4.61 16.88
C SER A 116 -0.70 -4.01 17.30
N ASN A 117 -0.67 -2.87 18.00
CA ASN A 117 -1.87 -2.07 18.24
C ASN A 117 -1.99 -0.97 17.17
N MET A 118 -2.91 -1.18 16.23
CA MET A 118 -3.18 -0.27 15.11
C MET A 118 -3.72 1.11 15.53
N ASN A 119 -4.18 1.25 16.78
CA ASN A 119 -4.63 2.53 17.33
C ASN A 119 -3.49 3.33 17.99
N LYS A 120 -2.40 2.65 18.38
CA LYS A 120 -1.18 3.29 18.90
C LYS A 120 -0.12 3.50 17.83
N GLY A 121 -0.07 2.61 16.84
CA GLY A 121 0.77 2.75 15.66
C GLY A 121 0.39 3.99 14.86
N HIS A 122 1.40 4.66 14.33
CA HIS A 122 1.25 5.83 13.48
C HIS A 122 1.31 5.43 11.99
N TYR A 123 0.34 4.64 11.56
CA TYR A 123 0.22 4.19 10.16
C TYR A 123 0.01 5.38 9.19
N ASP A 124 -0.48 6.50 9.69
CA ASP A 124 -0.58 7.78 9.00
C ASP A 124 0.76 8.37 8.55
N TYR A 125 1.89 8.01 9.18
CA TYR A 125 3.23 8.38 8.69
C TYR A 125 3.85 7.32 7.76
N TYR A 126 3.26 6.13 7.69
CA TYR A 126 3.77 5.03 6.87
C TYR A 126 3.22 5.08 5.43
N TYR A 127 1.96 5.50 5.27
CA TYR A 127 1.33 5.72 3.96
C TYR A 127 1.76 7.04 3.31
#